data_AF-A0A7S0ZWZ0-F1
#
_entry.id   AF-A0A7S0ZWZ0-F1
#
_cell.length_a   1.000
_cell.length_b   1.000
_cell.length_c   1.000
_cell.angle_alpha   90.00
_cell.angle_beta   90.00
_cell.angle_gamma   90.00
#
_symmetry.space_group_name_H-M   'P 1'
#
loop_
_entity.id
_entity.type
_entity.pdbx_description
1 polymer ?
#
loop_
_entity_poly.entity_id
_entity_poly.type
_entity_poly.pdbx_seq_one_letter_code
_entity_poly.pdbx_strand_id
1 'polypeptide(L)'
;YCNEETSDLNAAVAQANTNIEALAAHIAAQNEKIQGTGDEMAALQGEVASDSATLQSEREMRAKEHADFVAKETDLRESVSALQRAIRVLSEKTDDIPATASALLQVSGTPGLPAAAKSLIASFLTMSNEQDPLAYEAPEANAYEFHSSGIIDMLEKLQKKFDAELHDAQVAESNAAHASSMKVQDLTDSVANGQAGISRSKEIISSLAQDVATSTVDRDANSKKLAMDTNTLGALDTECSEKRLSFKEKQD
;
A
#
# COMPACT_ATOMS: atom_id res chain seq x y z
N TYR A 1 -48.89 -49.80 -34.88
CA TYR A 1 -48.69 -50.03 -33.43
C TYR A 1 -47.29 -50.52 -33.11
N CYS A 2 -46.99 -51.84 -33.05
CA CYS A 2 -45.67 -52.33 -32.57
C CYS A 2 -44.46 -51.66 -33.25
N ASN A 3 -44.46 -51.53 -34.58
CA ASN A 3 -43.34 -50.90 -35.29
C ASN A 3 -43.23 -49.38 -35.00
N GLU A 4 -44.36 -48.70 -34.86
CA GLU A 4 -44.39 -47.25 -34.62
C GLU A 4 -43.93 -46.95 -33.18
N GLU A 5 -44.53 -47.61 -32.19
CA GLU A 5 -44.21 -47.40 -30.78
C GLU A 5 -42.75 -47.78 -30.46
N THR A 6 -42.25 -48.88 -31.03
CA THR A 6 -40.83 -49.26 -30.91
C THR A 6 -39.91 -48.22 -31.55
N SER A 7 -40.29 -47.65 -32.70
CA SER A 7 -39.51 -46.60 -33.36
C SER A 7 -39.46 -45.33 -32.51
N ASP A 8 -40.59 -44.91 -31.97
CA ASP A 8 -40.71 -43.69 -31.15
C ASP A 8 -39.93 -43.82 -29.83
N LEU A 9 -40.01 -44.98 -29.15
CA LEU A 9 -39.22 -45.27 -27.96
C LEU A 9 -37.72 -45.31 -28.24
N ASN A 10 -37.29 -45.92 -29.35
CA ASN A 10 -35.87 -45.89 -29.74
C ASN A 10 -35.37 -44.47 -29.97
N ALA A 11 -36.17 -43.63 -30.64
CA ALA A 11 -35.83 -42.22 -30.86
C ALA A 11 -35.76 -41.45 -29.52
N ALA A 12 -36.69 -41.68 -28.60
CA ALA A 12 -36.69 -41.08 -27.27
C ALA A 12 -35.46 -41.49 -26.45
N VAL A 13 -35.09 -42.77 -26.45
CA VAL A 13 -33.88 -43.30 -25.81
C VAL A 13 -32.61 -42.66 -26.39
N ALA A 14 -32.50 -42.58 -27.72
CA ALA A 14 -31.36 -41.95 -28.38
C ALA A 14 -31.25 -40.46 -28.06
N GLN A 15 -32.38 -39.75 -28.03
CA GLN A 15 -32.42 -38.34 -27.66
C GLN A 15 -32.06 -38.12 -26.20
N ALA A 16 -32.57 -38.95 -25.28
CA ALA A 16 -32.26 -38.87 -23.86
C ALA A 16 -30.76 -39.10 -23.59
N ASN A 17 -30.13 -40.08 -24.26
CA ASN A 17 -28.68 -40.28 -24.19
C ASN A 17 -27.90 -39.04 -24.63
N THR A 18 -28.24 -38.49 -25.81
CA THR A 18 -27.61 -37.27 -26.32
C THR A 18 -27.74 -36.10 -25.32
N ASN A 19 -28.93 -35.93 -24.72
CA ASN A 19 -29.16 -34.87 -23.75
C ASN A 19 -28.34 -35.07 -22.46
N ILE A 20 -28.23 -36.30 -21.96
CA ILE A 20 -27.43 -36.62 -20.78
C ILE A 20 -25.95 -36.32 -21.03
N GLU A 21 -25.42 -36.72 -22.18
CA GLU A 21 -24.03 -36.46 -22.57
C GLU A 21 -23.77 -34.96 -22.68
N ALA A 22 -24.68 -34.21 -23.32
CA ALA A 22 -24.58 -32.75 -23.44
C ALA A 22 -24.60 -32.06 -22.06
N LEU A 23 -25.48 -32.48 -21.16
CA LEU A 23 -25.55 -31.94 -19.80
C LEU A 23 -24.30 -32.29 -18.99
N ALA A 24 -23.79 -33.51 -19.11
CA ALA A 24 -22.55 -33.92 -18.45
C ALA A 24 -21.35 -33.08 -18.92
N ALA A 25 -21.24 -32.83 -20.23
CA ALA A 25 -20.20 -31.97 -20.79
C ALA A 25 -20.34 -30.52 -20.31
N HIS A 26 -21.56 -29.98 -20.27
CA HIS A 26 -21.82 -28.63 -19.75
C HIS A 26 -21.43 -28.52 -18.27
N ILE A 27 -21.84 -29.47 -17.43
CA ILE A 27 -21.48 -29.52 -16.00
C ILE A 27 -19.96 -29.54 -15.83
N ALA A 28 -19.23 -30.35 -16.60
CA ALA A 28 -17.78 -30.40 -16.55
C ALA A 28 -17.17 -29.02 -16.90
N ALA A 29 -17.61 -28.41 -18.00
CA ALA A 29 -17.13 -27.11 -18.43
C ALA A 29 -17.40 -25.98 -17.41
N GLN A 30 -18.57 -25.98 -16.75
CA GLN A 30 -18.85 -24.98 -15.72
C GLN A 30 -18.02 -25.21 -14.45
N ASN A 31 -17.78 -26.47 -14.05
CA ASN A 31 -16.90 -26.77 -12.92
C ASN A 31 -15.46 -26.34 -13.17
N GLU A 32 -14.94 -26.52 -14.39
CA GLU A 32 -13.62 -25.99 -14.78
C GLU A 32 -13.55 -24.46 -14.65
N LYS A 33 -14.60 -23.75 -15.09
CA LYS A 33 -14.68 -22.30 -14.91
C LYS A 33 -14.76 -21.88 -13.44
N ILE A 34 -15.48 -22.63 -12.61
CA ILE A 34 -15.52 -22.40 -11.15
C ILE A 34 -14.12 -22.51 -10.56
N GLN A 35 -13.37 -23.56 -10.94
CA GLN A 35 -12.00 -23.75 -10.47
C GLN A 35 -11.10 -22.60 -10.93
N GLY A 36 -11.08 -22.27 -12.23
CA GLY A 36 -10.27 -21.18 -12.75
C GLY A 36 -10.60 -19.82 -12.12
N THR A 37 -11.89 -19.50 -11.95
CA THR A 37 -12.32 -18.27 -11.27
C THR A 37 -11.94 -18.27 -9.78
N GLY A 38 -11.94 -19.46 -9.15
CA GLY A 38 -11.49 -19.65 -7.77
C GLY A 38 -9.99 -19.39 -7.61
N ASP A 39 -9.17 -19.86 -8.54
CA ASP A 39 -7.73 -19.63 -8.56
C ASP A 39 -7.40 -18.14 -8.78
N GLU A 40 -8.08 -17.48 -9.72
CA GLU A 40 -7.96 -16.03 -9.94
C GLU A 40 -8.36 -15.24 -8.69
N MET A 41 -9.46 -15.64 -8.02
CA MET A 41 -9.88 -15.01 -6.77
C MET A 41 -8.83 -15.18 -5.66
N ALA A 42 -8.20 -16.35 -5.56
CA ALA A 42 -7.15 -16.61 -4.58
C ALA A 42 -5.89 -15.77 -4.86
N ALA A 43 -5.52 -15.60 -6.13
CA ALA A 43 -4.43 -14.72 -6.54
C ALA A 43 -4.71 -13.27 -6.13
N LEU A 44 -5.91 -12.75 -6.45
CA LEU A 44 -6.33 -11.40 -6.05
C LEU A 44 -6.33 -11.22 -4.53
N GLN A 45 -6.73 -12.24 -3.76
CA GLN A 45 -6.67 -12.20 -2.29
C GLN A 45 -5.22 -12.07 -1.78
N GLY A 46 -4.28 -12.77 -2.42
CA GLY A 46 -2.86 -12.64 -2.14
C GLY A 46 -2.31 -11.25 -2.43
N GLU A 47 -2.64 -10.69 -3.59
CA GLU A 47 -2.25 -9.33 -3.99
C GLU A 47 -2.82 -8.27 -3.04
N VAL A 48 -4.12 -8.34 -2.72
CA VAL A 48 -4.77 -7.43 -1.77
C VAL A 48 -4.11 -7.49 -0.40
N ALA A 49 -3.74 -8.68 0.08
CA ALA A 49 -3.05 -8.83 1.36
C ALA A 49 -1.65 -8.19 1.34
N SER A 50 -0.89 -8.42 0.27
CA SER A 50 0.45 -7.84 0.08
C SER A 50 0.40 -6.32 -0.02
N ASP A 51 -0.50 -5.78 -0.83
CA ASP A 51 -0.65 -4.34 -1.03
C ASP A 51 -1.14 -3.65 0.24
N SER A 52 -2.06 -4.29 0.98
CA SER A 52 -2.52 -3.77 2.27
C SER A 52 -1.40 -3.70 3.31
N ALA A 53 -0.55 -4.72 3.37
CA ALA A 53 0.62 -4.72 4.26
C ALA A 53 1.64 -3.64 3.86
N THR A 54 1.87 -3.49 2.56
CA THR A 54 2.74 -2.44 2.02
C THR A 54 2.19 -1.05 2.34
N LEU A 55 0.89 -0.82 2.12
CA LEU A 55 0.20 0.42 2.44
C LEU A 55 0.35 0.82 3.91
N GLN A 56 0.21 -0.16 4.82
CA GLN A 56 0.42 0.08 6.24
C GLN A 56 1.87 0.47 6.54
N SER A 57 2.83 -0.30 6.03
CA SER A 57 4.26 -0.01 6.19
C SER A 57 4.64 1.38 5.69
N GLU A 58 4.17 1.77 4.50
CA GLU A 58 4.42 3.10 3.93
C GLU A 58 3.85 4.22 4.81
N ARG A 59 2.65 4.04 5.37
CA ARG A 59 2.05 5.02 6.29
C ARG A 59 2.84 5.14 7.59
N GLU A 60 3.31 4.03 8.15
CA GLU A 60 4.12 4.01 9.37
C GLU A 60 5.49 4.65 9.16
N MET A 61 6.18 4.30 8.06
CA MET A 61 7.46 4.92 7.68
C MET A 61 7.29 6.42 7.47
N ARG A 62 6.25 6.83 6.74
CA ARG A 62 6.00 8.25 6.47
C ARG A 62 5.70 9.04 7.74
N ALA A 63 4.95 8.47 8.67
CA ALA A 63 4.68 9.10 9.96
C ALA A 63 5.96 9.32 10.77
N LYS A 64 6.88 8.34 10.74
CA LYS A 64 8.19 8.45 11.39
C LYS A 64 9.08 9.51 10.72
N GLU A 65 9.19 9.46 9.41
CA GLU A 65 9.99 10.44 8.64
C GLU A 65 9.47 11.87 8.84
N HIS A 66 8.14 12.05 8.88
CA HIS A 66 7.55 13.36 9.17
C HIS A 66 7.89 13.83 10.59
N ALA A 67 7.83 12.95 11.58
CA ALA A 67 8.19 13.29 12.95
C ALA A 67 9.66 13.71 13.06
N ASP A 68 10.57 12.98 12.39
CA ASP A 68 12.00 13.31 12.34
C ASP A 68 12.23 14.66 11.62
N PHE A 69 11.48 14.94 10.54
CA PHE A 69 11.50 16.23 9.86
C PHE A 69 11.03 17.37 10.79
N VAL A 70 9.90 17.21 11.47
CA VAL A 70 9.35 18.25 12.37
C VAL A 70 10.34 18.57 13.50
N ALA A 71 11.00 17.55 14.05
CA ALA A 71 12.05 17.75 15.05
C ALA A 71 13.22 18.55 14.49
N LYS A 72 13.74 18.15 13.31
CA LYS A 72 14.83 18.86 12.64
C LYS A 72 14.47 20.29 12.25
N GLU A 73 13.26 20.51 11.73
CA GLU A 73 12.73 21.83 11.36
C GLU A 73 12.68 22.74 12.60
N THR A 74 12.20 22.22 13.72
CA THR A 74 12.13 22.95 14.99
C THR A 74 13.53 23.36 15.46
N ASP A 75 14.49 22.42 15.50
CA ASP A 75 15.86 22.68 15.91
C ASP A 75 16.54 23.75 15.03
N LEU A 76 16.33 23.69 13.70
CA LEU A 76 16.85 24.68 12.76
C LEU A 76 16.21 26.05 12.95
N ARG A 77 14.88 26.13 13.13
CA ARG A 77 14.16 27.39 13.36
C ARG A 77 14.59 28.05 14.67
N GLU A 78 14.73 27.26 15.74
CA GLU A 78 15.22 27.76 17.02
C GLU A 78 16.66 28.27 16.92
N SER A 79 17.53 27.53 16.19
CA SER A 79 18.91 27.92 15.94
C SER A 79 19.03 29.22 15.14
N VAL A 80 18.26 29.36 14.05
CA VAL A 80 18.19 30.61 13.26
C VAL A 80 17.74 31.78 14.14
N SER A 81 16.66 31.59 14.91
CA SER A 81 16.12 32.62 15.78
C SER A 81 17.10 33.05 16.88
N ALA A 82 17.83 32.09 17.45
CA ALA A 82 18.87 32.38 18.44
C ALA A 82 20.05 33.15 17.83
N LEU A 83 20.48 32.78 16.61
CA LEU A 83 21.52 33.51 15.88
C LEU A 83 21.06 34.94 15.53
N GLN A 84 19.80 35.14 15.10
CA GLN A 84 19.22 36.47 14.86
C GLN A 84 19.29 37.37 16.10
N ARG A 85 18.93 36.83 17.27
CA ARG A 85 19.03 37.56 18.54
C ARG A 85 20.47 37.88 18.92
N ALA A 86 21.37 36.91 18.77
CA ALA A 86 22.79 37.09 19.09
C ALA A 86 23.44 38.17 18.22
N ILE A 87 23.21 38.13 16.91
CA ILE A 87 23.69 39.14 15.96
C ILE A 87 23.18 40.52 16.37
N ARG A 88 21.87 40.65 16.64
CA ARG A 88 21.28 41.93 17.05
C ARG A 88 21.93 42.53 18.31
N VAL A 89 22.09 41.72 19.36
CA VAL A 89 22.72 42.17 20.62
C VAL A 89 24.18 42.58 20.41
N LEU A 90 24.92 41.86 19.57
CA LEU A 90 26.31 42.17 19.26
C LEU A 90 26.44 43.45 18.42
N SER A 91 25.55 43.65 17.44
CA SER A 91 25.52 44.85 16.60
C SER A 91 25.10 46.11 17.37
N GLU A 92 24.29 45.98 18.44
CA GLU A 92 23.91 47.10 19.31
C GLU A 92 25.01 47.49 20.33
N LYS A 93 26.00 46.62 20.57
CA LYS A 93 27.06 46.78 21.60
C LYS A 93 28.46 47.06 21.04
N THR A 94 28.61 47.31 19.75
CA THR A 94 29.90 47.45 19.05
C THR A 94 30.82 48.57 19.55
N ASP A 95 30.31 49.52 20.35
CA ASP A 95 31.10 50.68 20.82
C ASP A 95 31.70 50.52 22.24
N ASP A 96 31.42 49.43 22.98
CA ASP A 96 31.87 49.27 24.39
C ASP A 96 32.42 47.85 24.70
N ILE A 97 33.75 47.71 24.61
CA ILE A 97 34.51 46.43 24.67
C ILE A 97 34.33 45.64 26.00
N PRO A 98 34.20 46.23 27.20
CA PRO A 98 33.96 45.46 28.43
C PRO A 98 32.57 44.80 28.49
N ALA A 99 31.59 45.35 27.77
CA ALA A 99 30.20 44.90 27.79
C ALA A 99 29.92 43.72 26.84
N THR A 100 30.82 43.46 25.87
CA THR A 100 30.67 42.38 24.88
C THR A 100 31.03 41.01 25.44
N ALA A 101 32.10 40.85 26.23
CA ALA A 101 32.45 39.57 26.89
C ALA A 101 31.33 39.07 27.82
N SER A 102 30.74 39.97 28.61
CA SER A 102 29.61 39.68 29.50
C SER A 102 28.34 39.31 28.73
N ALA A 103 28.11 39.93 27.57
CA ALA A 103 26.99 39.63 26.68
C ALA A 103 27.15 38.27 25.97
N LEU A 104 28.36 37.94 25.51
CA LEU A 104 28.67 36.63 24.93
C LEU A 104 28.50 35.52 25.96
N LEU A 105 28.87 35.74 27.23
CA LEU A 105 28.63 34.79 28.31
C LEU A 105 27.13 34.51 28.50
N GLN A 106 26.29 35.55 28.49
CA GLN A 106 24.83 35.41 28.54
C GLN A 106 24.25 34.68 27.32
N VAL A 107 24.75 34.99 26.11
CA VAL A 107 24.31 34.33 24.87
C VAL A 107 24.73 32.85 24.84
N SER A 108 25.90 32.50 25.37
CA SER A 108 26.34 31.10 25.48
C SER A 108 25.44 30.26 26.39
N GLY A 109 24.86 30.90 27.42
CA GLY A 109 23.93 30.30 28.37
C GLY A 109 22.49 30.18 27.84
N THR A 110 22.17 30.73 26.67
CA THR A 110 20.81 30.69 26.13
C THR A 110 20.37 29.25 25.84
N PRO A 111 19.22 28.78 26.39
CA PRO A 111 18.62 27.52 25.99
C PRO A 111 18.33 27.53 24.48
N GLY A 112 18.58 26.41 23.79
CA GLY A 112 18.36 26.28 22.34
C GLY A 112 19.52 26.76 21.45
N LEU A 113 20.62 27.28 22.00
CA LEU A 113 21.81 27.57 21.18
C LEU A 113 22.54 26.25 20.83
N PRO A 114 22.77 25.94 19.54
CA PRO A 114 23.42 24.70 19.12
C PRO A 114 24.85 24.59 19.66
N ALA A 115 25.30 23.36 19.90
CA ALA A 115 26.61 23.07 20.52
C ALA A 115 27.78 23.71 19.76
N ALA A 116 27.70 23.82 18.44
CA ALA A 116 28.69 24.51 17.62
C ALA A 116 28.79 26.01 17.94
N ALA A 117 27.65 26.70 18.09
CA ALA A 117 27.61 28.10 18.48
C ALA A 117 28.10 28.29 19.93
N LYS A 118 27.71 27.40 20.85
CA LYS A 118 28.23 27.39 22.23
C LYS A 118 29.74 27.16 22.29
N SER A 119 30.26 26.21 21.52
CA SER A 119 31.69 25.90 21.44
C SER A 119 32.50 27.06 20.87
N LEU A 120 31.98 27.75 19.86
CA LEU A 120 32.62 28.93 19.28
C LEU A 120 32.67 30.10 20.27
N ILE A 121 31.56 30.34 20.98
CA ILE A 121 31.51 31.36 22.04
C ILE A 121 32.47 30.99 23.18
N ALA A 122 32.50 29.72 23.58
CA ALA A 122 33.41 29.23 24.62
C ALA A 122 34.88 29.36 24.23
N SER A 123 35.27 28.96 23.01
CA SER A 123 36.65 29.11 22.52
C SER A 123 37.11 30.57 22.50
N PHE A 124 36.19 31.49 22.23
CA PHE A 124 36.47 32.92 22.18
C PHE A 124 36.56 33.54 23.58
N LEU A 125 35.72 33.12 24.53
CA LEU A 125 35.83 33.49 25.94
C LEU A 125 37.17 33.05 26.53
N THR A 126 37.67 31.85 26.17
CA THR A 126 39.01 31.41 26.57
C THR A 126 40.12 32.23 25.94
N MET A 127 40.02 32.61 24.65
CA MET A 127 40.98 33.53 24.02
C MET A 127 40.95 34.94 24.64
N SER A 128 39.82 35.35 25.22
CA SER A 128 39.66 36.63 25.92
C SER A 128 40.24 36.60 27.35
N ASN A 129 40.46 35.41 27.91
CA ASN A 129 40.89 35.21 29.30
C ASN A 129 42.35 34.75 29.43
N GLU A 130 43.10 34.67 28.32
CA GLU A 130 44.57 34.57 28.34
C GLU A 130 45.18 35.95 28.68
N GLN A 131 44.90 36.42 29.89
CA GLN A 131 45.81 37.29 30.63
C GLN A 131 46.79 36.38 31.36
N ASP A 132 48.01 36.30 30.83
CA ASP A 132 49.17 35.73 31.50
C ASP A 132 49.29 36.29 32.93
N PRO A 133 49.35 35.45 33.99
CA PRO A 133 49.43 35.93 35.38
C PRO A 133 50.75 36.62 35.73
N LEU A 134 51.74 36.67 34.82
CA LEU A 134 53.07 37.20 35.11
C LEU A 134 53.68 37.98 33.93
N ALA A 135 53.40 39.28 33.81
CA ALA A 135 54.42 40.34 33.75
C ALA A 135 54.05 41.59 32.93
N TYR A 136 54.25 42.74 33.59
CA TYR A 136 54.76 44.01 33.07
C TYR A 136 53.76 45.06 32.55
N GLU A 137 53.57 46.10 33.37
CA GLU A 137 52.97 47.39 33.00
C GLU A 137 53.78 48.06 31.88
N ALA A 138 53.12 48.32 30.75
CA ALA A 138 53.52 49.34 29.80
C ALA A 138 52.27 50.17 29.40
N PRO A 139 52.33 51.51 29.45
CA PRO A 139 51.21 52.37 29.10
C PRO A 139 51.08 52.47 27.58
N GLU A 140 49.83 52.55 27.11
CA GLU A 140 49.43 52.98 25.75
C GLU A 140 49.80 52.04 24.59
N ALA A 141 49.10 50.90 24.52
CA ALA A 141 48.73 50.25 23.27
C ALA A 141 47.36 49.55 23.41
N ASN A 142 46.35 50.33 23.81
CA ASN A 142 44.95 49.95 23.66
C ASN A 142 44.59 49.98 22.17
N ALA A 143 44.71 48.83 21.49
CA ALA A 143 43.95 48.48 20.27
C ALA A 143 44.62 47.26 19.59
N TYR A 144 44.52 46.08 20.19
CA TYR A 144 44.14 44.98 19.31
C TYR A 144 42.68 45.27 19.00
N GLU A 145 42.41 45.96 17.88
CA GLU A 145 41.07 46.32 17.45
C GLU A 145 40.19 45.08 17.56
N PHE A 146 39.36 45.07 18.59
CA PHE A 146 38.46 43.99 18.89
C PHE A 146 37.33 44.09 17.86
N HIS A 147 37.58 43.61 16.65
CA HIS A 147 36.63 43.69 15.55
C HIS A 147 35.49 42.69 15.81
N SER A 148 34.52 43.14 16.61
CA SER A 148 33.17 42.55 16.72
C SER A 148 32.54 42.30 15.34
N SER A 149 32.97 43.04 14.30
CA SER A 149 32.55 42.81 12.90
C SER A 149 32.89 41.41 12.38
N GLY A 150 34.05 40.84 12.71
CA GLY A 150 34.43 39.50 12.24
C GLY A 150 33.57 38.37 12.84
N ILE A 151 33.07 38.57 14.07
CA ILE A 151 32.18 37.63 14.77
C ILE A 151 30.77 37.74 14.22
N ILE A 152 30.29 38.98 14.01
CA ILE A 152 29.00 39.23 13.37
C ILE A 152 28.98 38.61 11.98
N ASP A 153 30.01 38.81 11.16
CA ASP A 153 30.13 38.20 9.82
C ASP A 153 30.07 36.67 9.87
N MET A 154 30.69 36.05 10.87
CA MET A 154 30.67 34.59 11.04
C MET A 154 29.28 34.08 11.48
N LEU A 155 28.63 34.76 12.43
CA LEU A 155 27.28 34.42 12.89
C LEU A 155 26.24 34.62 11.78
N GLU A 156 26.36 35.68 10.99
CA GLU A 156 25.51 35.92 9.81
C GLU A 156 25.70 34.83 8.75
N LYS A 157 26.94 34.40 8.49
CA LYS A 157 27.21 33.26 7.58
C LYS A 157 26.60 31.97 8.12
N LEU A 158 26.67 31.71 9.42
CA LEU A 158 26.07 30.52 10.04
C LEU A 158 24.55 30.57 10.00
N GLN A 159 23.95 31.73 10.27
CA GLN A 159 22.51 31.96 10.13
C GLN A 159 22.03 31.68 8.71
N LYS A 160 22.69 32.27 7.70
CA LYS A 160 22.38 32.02 6.28
C LYS A 160 22.47 30.54 5.91
N LYS A 161 23.44 29.82 6.47
CA LYS A 161 23.56 28.36 6.27
C LYS A 161 22.38 27.61 6.88
N PHE A 162 21.98 27.92 8.12
CA PHE A 162 20.83 27.26 8.75
C PHE A 162 19.49 27.64 8.09
N ASP A 163 19.34 28.87 7.62
CA ASP A 163 18.18 29.27 6.80
C ASP A 163 18.12 28.47 5.49
N ALA A 164 19.26 28.27 4.82
CA ALA A 164 19.35 27.44 3.63
C ALA A 164 19.04 25.97 3.93
N GLU A 165 19.62 25.39 5.00
CA GLU A 165 19.33 24.01 5.42
C GLU A 165 17.87 23.82 5.82
N LEU A 166 17.24 24.82 6.45
CA LEU A 166 15.81 24.81 6.76
C LEU A 166 14.96 24.81 5.50
N HIS A 167 15.29 25.68 4.54
CA HIS A 167 14.60 25.74 3.26
C HIS A 167 14.74 24.41 2.49
N ASP A 168 15.95 23.87 2.41
CA ASP A 168 16.23 22.60 1.74
C ASP A 168 15.48 21.44 2.42
N ALA A 169 15.43 21.42 3.76
CA ALA A 169 14.66 20.42 4.49
C ALA A 169 13.15 20.52 4.19
N GLN A 170 12.59 21.73 4.15
CA GLN A 170 11.17 21.95 3.82
C GLN A 170 10.85 21.52 2.38
N VAL A 171 11.72 21.83 1.42
CA VAL A 171 11.58 21.39 0.02
C VAL A 171 11.66 19.87 -0.08
N ALA A 172 12.65 19.25 0.58
CA ALA A 172 12.80 17.80 0.61
C ALA A 172 11.57 17.11 1.20
N GLU A 173 11.05 17.63 2.31
CA GLU A 173 9.84 17.13 2.95
C GLU A 173 8.60 17.28 2.05
N SER A 174 8.41 18.42 1.38
CA SER A 174 7.29 18.61 0.46
C SER A 174 7.34 17.58 -0.68
N ASN A 175 8.52 17.31 -1.22
CA ASN A 175 8.71 16.31 -2.28
C ASN A 175 8.46 14.89 -1.77
N ALA A 176 8.97 14.55 -0.58
CA ALA A 176 8.77 13.25 0.06
C ALA A 176 7.29 13.01 0.39
N ALA A 177 6.60 14.01 0.94
CA ALA A 177 5.18 13.96 1.24
C ALA A 177 4.35 13.74 -0.03
N HIS A 178 4.67 14.43 -1.13
CA HIS A 178 3.98 14.26 -2.39
C HIS A 178 4.19 12.85 -2.98
N ALA A 179 5.44 12.37 -3.03
CA ALA A 179 5.77 11.03 -3.52
C ALA A 179 5.08 9.94 -2.68
N SER A 180 5.09 10.08 -1.35
CA SER A 180 4.39 9.17 -0.45
C SER A 180 2.88 9.19 -0.66
N SER A 181 2.28 10.38 -0.85
CA SER A 181 0.84 10.51 -1.14
C SER A 181 0.45 9.80 -2.43
N MET A 182 1.25 9.91 -3.50
CA MET A 182 1.00 9.19 -4.75
C MET A 182 1.05 7.67 -4.53
N LYS A 183 2.10 7.18 -3.86
CA LYS A 183 2.24 5.74 -3.58
C LYS A 183 1.11 5.19 -2.70
N VAL A 184 0.70 5.95 -1.69
CA VAL A 184 -0.44 5.60 -0.82
C VAL A 184 -1.74 5.57 -1.62
N GLN A 185 -1.94 6.52 -2.54
CA GLN A 185 -3.11 6.54 -3.42
C GLN A 185 -3.12 5.31 -4.33
N ASP A 186 -2.01 5.04 -5.03
CA ASP A 186 -1.88 3.91 -5.95
C ASP A 186 -2.15 2.57 -5.24
N LEU A 187 -1.58 2.37 -4.04
CA LEU A 187 -1.82 1.18 -3.23
C LEU A 187 -3.27 1.09 -2.74
N THR A 188 -3.88 2.22 -2.35
CA THR A 188 -5.27 2.26 -1.91
C THR A 188 -6.21 1.86 -3.06
N ASP A 189 -5.94 2.37 -4.26
CA ASP A 189 -6.72 2.04 -5.46
C ASP A 189 -6.51 0.59 -5.88
N SER A 190 -5.28 0.08 -5.80
CA SER A 190 -4.98 -1.35 -6.05
C SER A 190 -5.77 -2.27 -5.11
N VAL A 191 -5.75 -1.98 -3.80
CA VAL A 191 -6.50 -2.73 -2.79
C VAL A 191 -8.01 -2.68 -3.07
N ALA A 192 -8.55 -1.49 -3.38
CA ALA A 192 -9.98 -1.34 -3.68
C ALA A 192 -10.39 -2.12 -4.95
N ASN A 193 -9.59 -2.02 -6.01
CA ASN A 193 -9.82 -2.75 -7.26
C ASN A 193 -9.73 -4.26 -7.06
N GLY A 194 -8.72 -4.75 -6.31
CA GLY A 194 -8.58 -6.15 -5.98
C GLY A 194 -9.78 -6.68 -5.17
N GLN A 195 -10.27 -5.91 -4.19
CA GLN A 195 -11.47 -6.27 -3.43
C GLN A 195 -12.74 -6.32 -4.28
N ALA A 196 -12.89 -5.40 -5.23
CA ALA A 196 -13.99 -5.42 -6.20
C ALA A 196 -13.89 -6.66 -7.13
N GLY A 197 -12.68 -7.00 -7.58
CA GLY A 197 -12.39 -8.21 -8.34
C GLY A 197 -12.79 -9.48 -7.58
N ILE A 198 -12.37 -9.60 -6.32
CA ILE A 198 -12.73 -10.73 -5.44
C ILE A 198 -14.26 -10.85 -5.30
N SER A 199 -14.96 -9.73 -5.12
CA SER A 199 -16.41 -9.71 -4.98
C SER A 199 -17.12 -10.19 -6.26
N ARG A 200 -16.66 -9.70 -7.43
CA ARG A 200 -17.15 -10.17 -8.73
C ARG A 200 -16.88 -11.66 -8.94
N SER A 201 -15.68 -12.15 -8.60
CA SER A 201 -15.36 -13.58 -8.73
C SER A 201 -16.28 -14.45 -7.87
N LYS A 202 -16.63 -14.02 -6.64
CA LYS A 202 -17.60 -14.72 -5.79
C LYS A 202 -18.99 -14.81 -6.44
N GLU A 203 -19.47 -13.71 -7.04
CA GLU A 203 -20.75 -13.68 -7.75
C GLU A 203 -20.76 -14.63 -8.95
N ILE A 204 -19.67 -14.63 -9.73
CA ILE A 204 -19.50 -15.54 -10.88
C ILE A 204 -19.52 -16.99 -10.41
N ILE A 205 -18.72 -17.34 -9.39
CA ILE A 205 -18.67 -18.70 -8.83
C ILE A 205 -20.06 -19.13 -8.34
N SER A 206 -20.78 -18.25 -7.64
CA SER A 206 -22.13 -18.54 -7.15
C SER A 206 -23.11 -18.83 -8.30
N SER A 207 -23.06 -18.03 -9.38
CA SER A 207 -23.92 -18.22 -10.56
C SER A 207 -23.61 -19.52 -11.28
N LEU A 208 -22.32 -19.82 -11.50
CA LEU A 208 -21.87 -21.07 -12.10
C LEU A 208 -22.28 -22.29 -11.26
N ALA A 209 -22.15 -22.20 -9.93
CA ALA A 209 -22.55 -23.29 -9.04
C ALA A 209 -24.06 -23.57 -9.09
N GLN A 210 -24.88 -22.52 -9.26
CA GLN A 210 -26.33 -22.67 -9.43
C GLN A 210 -26.67 -23.36 -10.78
N ASP A 211 -25.98 -22.99 -11.85
CA ASP A 211 -26.13 -23.64 -13.17
C ASP A 211 -25.72 -25.12 -13.12
N VAL A 212 -24.57 -25.43 -12.49
CA VAL A 212 -24.14 -26.82 -12.25
C VAL A 212 -25.21 -27.61 -11.48
N ALA A 213 -25.77 -27.03 -10.41
CA ALA A 213 -26.81 -27.69 -9.62
C ALA A 213 -28.06 -27.98 -10.46
N THR A 214 -28.52 -27.00 -11.25
CA THR A 214 -29.71 -27.13 -12.10
C THR A 214 -29.49 -28.19 -13.19
N SER A 215 -28.37 -28.09 -13.90
CA SER A 215 -27.97 -29.04 -14.95
C SER A 215 -27.81 -30.46 -14.41
N THR A 216 -27.34 -30.61 -13.16
CA THR A 216 -27.22 -31.91 -12.50
C THR A 216 -28.60 -32.53 -12.24
N VAL A 217 -29.55 -31.74 -11.73
CA VAL A 217 -30.94 -32.18 -11.53
C VAL A 217 -31.56 -32.63 -12.85
N ASP A 218 -31.39 -31.86 -13.93
CA ASP A 218 -31.92 -32.18 -15.25
C ASP A 218 -31.29 -33.44 -15.83
N ARG A 219 -29.97 -33.61 -15.69
CA ARG A 219 -29.26 -34.81 -16.14
C ARG A 219 -29.79 -36.05 -15.41
N ASP A 220 -29.99 -35.95 -14.10
CA ASP A 220 -30.48 -37.07 -13.29
C ASP A 220 -31.94 -37.41 -13.61
N ALA A 221 -32.78 -36.40 -13.90
CA ALA A 221 -34.14 -36.61 -14.38
C ALA A 221 -34.17 -37.31 -15.74
N ASN A 222 -33.33 -36.87 -16.69
CA ASN A 222 -33.19 -37.52 -18.01
C ASN A 222 -32.67 -38.95 -17.87
N SER A 223 -31.73 -39.20 -16.95
CA SER A 223 -31.19 -40.54 -16.69
C SER A 223 -32.26 -41.49 -16.15
N LYS A 224 -33.14 -41.01 -15.27
CA LYS A 224 -34.30 -41.79 -14.79
C LYS A 224 -35.29 -42.08 -15.92
N LYS A 225 -35.60 -41.08 -16.73
CA LYS A 225 -36.51 -41.25 -17.88
C LYS A 225 -35.94 -42.26 -18.89
N LEU A 226 -34.66 -42.15 -19.23
CA LEU A 226 -33.96 -43.08 -20.10
C LEU A 226 -34.09 -44.53 -19.61
N ALA A 227 -33.91 -44.76 -18.30
CA ALA A 227 -34.06 -46.10 -17.72
C ALA A 227 -35.49 -46.63 -17.84
N MET A 228 -36.50 -45.78 -17.63
CA MET A 228 -37.91 -46.13 -17.81
C MET A 228 -38.24 -46.45 -19.27
N ASP A 229 -37.80 -45.60 -20.21
CA ASP A 229 -38.02 -45.77 -21.65
C ASP A 229 -37.32 -47.03 -22.17
N THR A 230 -36.09 -47.30 -21.71
CA THR A 230 -35.34 -48.52 -22.06
C THR A 230 -36.04 -49.78 -21.57
N ASN A 231 -36.58 -49.78 -20.34
CA ASN A 231 -37.35 -50.91 -19.81
C ASN A 231 -38.66 -51.11 -20.58
N THR A 232 -39.36 -50.00 -20.88
CA THR A 232 -40.62 -50.02 -21.64
C THR A 232 -40.39 -50.57 -23.04
N LEU A 233 -39.31 -50.15 -23.71
CA LEU A 233 -38.92 -50.67 -25.02
C LEU A 233 -38.68 -52.19 -25.00
N GLY A 234 -37.97 -52.70 -23.98
CA GLY A 234 -37.73 -54.14 -23.83
C GLY A 234 -39.02 -54.94 -23.57
N ALA A 235 -39.92 -54.41 -22.73
CA ALA A 235 -41.22 -55.02 -22.49
C ALA A 235 -42.08 -55.03 -23.76
N LEU A 236 -42.10 -53.93 -24.51
CA LEU A 236 -42.83 -53.80 -25.77
C LEU A 236 -42.32 -54.77 -26.83
N ASP A 237 -41.00 -54.92 -26.97
CA ASP A 237 -40.39 -55.86 -27.92
C ASP A 237 -40.81 -57.31 -27.62
N THR A 238 -40.82 -57.67 -26.33
CA THR A 238 -41.28 -58.99 -25.84
C THR A 238 -42.76 -59.21 -26.19
N GLU A 239 -43.63 -58.27 -25.80
CA GLU A 239 -45.08 -58.36 -26.03
C GLU A 239 -45.43 -58.45 -27.52
N CYS A 240 -44.78 -57.62 -28.34
CA CYS A 240 -44.98 -57.60 -29.78
C CYS A 240 -44.50 -58.88 -30.46
N SER A 241 -43.39 -59.48 -29.98
CA SER A 241 -42.90 -60.76 -30.47
C SER A 241 -43.88 -61.90 -30.16
N GLU A 242 -44.35 -61.99 -28.92
CA GLU A 242 -45.33 -63.00 -28.47
C GLU A 242 -46.65 -62.89 -29.24
N LYS A 243 -47.20 -61.68 -29.39
CA LYS A 243 -48.44 -61.47 -30.15
C LYS A 243 -48.30 -61.87 -31.61
N ARG A 244 -47.15 -61.60 -32.24
CA ARG A 244 -46.87 -62.00 -33.62
C ARG A 244 -46.81 -63.53 -33.77
N LEU A 245 -46.20 -64.22 -32.81
CA LEU A 245 -46.15 -65.69 -32.79
C LEU A 245 -47.57 -66.27 -32.64
N SER A 246 -48.33 -65.84 -31.63
CA SER A 246 -49.71 -66.29 -31.41
C SER A 246 -50.63 -66.01 -32.62
N PHE A 247 -50.43 -64.88 -33.31
CA PHE A 247 -51.20 -64.57 -34.51
C PHE A 247 -50.89 -65.53 -35.66
N LYS A 248 -49.61 -65.87 -35.84
CA LYS A 248 -49.17 -66.82 -36.87
C LYS A 248 -49.69 -68.23 -36.59
N GLU A 249 -49.59 -68.70 -35.34
CA GLU A 249 -50.12 -70.01 -34.92
C GLU A 249 -51.63 -70.17 -35.14
N LYS A 250 -52.39 -69.07 -35.14
CA LYS A 250 -53.84 -69.07 -35.40
C LYS A 250 -54.20 -69.00 -36.89
N GLN A 251 -53.24 -68.78 -37.77
CA GLN A 251 -53.44 -68.77 -39.22
C GLN A 251 -53.08 -70.10 -39.89
N ASP A 252 -52.29 -70.94 -39.22
CA ASP A 252 -51.96 -72.32 -39.62
C ASP A 252 -53.05 -73.31 -39.15
#